data_AF-A0A2A4WIN2-F1
#
_entry.id   AF-A0A2A4WIN2-F1
#
_cell.length_a   1.000
_cell.length_b   1.000
_cell.length_c   1.000
_cell.angle_alpha   90.00
_cell.angle_beta   90.00
_cell.angle_gamma   90.00
#
_symmetry.space_group_name_H-M   'P 1'
#
loop_
_entity.id
_entity.type
_entity.pdbx_description
1 polymer ?
#
loop_
_entity_poly.entity_id
_entity_poly.type
_entity_poly.pdbx_seq_one_letter_code
_entity_poly.pdbx_strand_id
1 'polypeptide(L)'
;MELENIVVEDFSSFQPGRVAPHVKIEQLLTQVGGGGSDGIKFTKRIIKAAGWRYPSIHGYAKNPQQAATAFSAIRDVINGVEDKAAVAAKLEAAFVTELE
;
A
#
# COMPACT_ATOMS: atom_id res chain seq x y z
N MET A 1 -13.91 3.70 4.04
CA MET A 1 -13.77 3.05 2.71
C MET A 1 -13.45 1.59 2.93
N GLU A 2 -14.29 0.67 2.47
CA GLU A 2 -14.02 -0.76 2.67
C GLU A 2 -13.09 -1.29 1.57
N LEU A 3 -11.82 -1.48 1.93
CA LEU A 3 -10.85 -2.18 1.09
C LEU A 3 -10.96 -3.69 1.33
N GLU A 4 -10.89 -4.47 0.24
CA GLU A 4 -10.90 -5.94 0.29
C GLU A 4 -9.68 -6.48 1.06
N ASN A 5 -9.82 -7.67 1.64
CA ASN A 5 -8.71 -8.34 2.31
C ASN A 5 -7.65 -8.78 1.28
N ILE A 6 -6.37 -8.58 1.62
CA ILE A 6 -5.25 -8.88 0.73
C ILE A 6 -4.67 -10.22 1.17
N VAL A 7 -4.70 -11.18 0.26
CA VAL A 7 -4.18 -12.53 0.48
C VAL A 7 -3.00 -12.79 -0.43
N VAL A 8 -2.11 -13.70 -0.04
CA VAL A 8 -0.91 -14.04 -0.80
C VAL A 8 -1.22 -14.54 -2.21
N GLU A 9 -2.34 -15.27 -2.37
CA GLU A 9 -2.83 -15.75 -3.65
C GLU A 9 -3.14 -14.61 -4.63
N ASP A 10 -3.48 -13.42 -4.14
CA ASP A 10 -3.79 -12.25 -4.96
C ASP A 10 -2.56 -11.72 -5.74
N PHE A 11 -1.36 -12.03 -5.25
CA PHE A 11 -0.09 -11.68 -5.91
C PHE A 11 0.43 -12.77 -6.84
N SER A 12 -0.04 -14.01 -6.68
CA SER A 12 0.40 -15.17 -7.47
C SER A 12 -0.63 -15.59 -8.52
N SER A 13 -1.90 -15.25 -8.33
CA SER A 13 -3.02 -15.63 -9.19
C SER A 13 -3.58 -14.40 -9.88
N PHE A 14 -3.28 -14.26 -11.18
CA PHE A 14 -3.87 -13.21 -12.00
C PHE A 14 -5.31 -13.59 -12.38
N GLN A 15 -6.29 -12.84 -11.87
CA GLN A 15 -7.69 -13.02 -12.23
C GLN A 15 -8.09 -12.02 -13.33
N PRO A 16 -8.43 -12.48 -14.55
CA PRO A 16 -8.86 -11.57 -15.61
C PRO A 16 -10.17 -10.86 -15.23
N GLY A 17 -10.18 -9.53 -15.35
CA GLY A 17 -11.35 -8.69 -15.06
C GLY A 17 -11.47 -8.21 -13.61
N ARG A 18 -10.58 -8.63 -12.70
CA ARG A 18 -10.54 -8.16 -11.30
C ARG A 18 -9.32 -7.27 -11.08
N VAL A 19 -9.53 -6.03 -10.64
CA VAL A 19 -8.42 -5.19 -10.16
C VAL A 19 -8.00 -5.70 -8.80
N ALA A 20 -6.75 -6.15 -8.72
CA ALA A 20 -6.19 -6.69 -7.50
C ALA A 20 -6.24 -5.63 -6.37
N PRO A 21 -6.64 -5.98 -5.14
CA PRO A 21 -6.75 -5.05 -4.02
C PRO A 21 -5.46 -4.28 -3.72
N HIS A 22 -4.28 -4.87 -3.92
CA HIS A 22 -3.01 -4.16 -3.76
C HIS A 22 -2.85 -3.00 -4.75
N VAL A 23 -3.35 -3.13 -5.98
CA VAL A 23 -3.35 -2.06 -6.99
C VAL A 23 -4.27 -0.91 -6.57
N LYS A 24 -5.44 -1.21 -5.98
CA LYS A 24 -6.35 -0.19 -5.45
C LYS A 24 -5.67 0.63 -4.35
N ILE A 25 -4.89 -0.03 -3.48
CA ILE A 25 -4.11 0.65 -2.44
C ILE A 25 -3.02 1.53 -3.06
N GLU A 26 -2.24 1.03 -4.01
CA GLU A 26 -1.20 1.84 -4.67
C GLU A 26 -1.77 3.08 -5.37
N GLN A 27 -2.92 2.94 -6.03
CA GLN A 27 -3.62 4.07 -6.63
C GLN A 27 -4.04 5.08 -5.56
N LEU A 28 -4.64 4.61 -4.46
CA LEU A 28 -5.03 5.47 -3.36
C LEU A 28 -3.82 6.19 -2.77
N LEU A 29 -2.74 5.47 -2.44
CA LEU A 29 -1.49 6.02 -1.91
C LEU A 29 -0.90 7.08 -2.84
N THR A 30 -0.91 6.83 -4.14
CA THR A 30 -0.41 7.77 -5.13
C THR A 30 -1.30 9.02 -5.18
N GLN A 31 -2.63 8.87 -5.10
CA GLN A 31 -3.55 10.00 -5.09
C GLN A 31 -3.43 10.84 -3.81
N VAL A 32 -3.31 10.21 -2.64
CA VAL A 32 -3.21 10.93 -1.35
C VAL A 32 -1.82 11.52 -1.13
N GLY A 33 -0.78 10.93 -1.72
CA GLY A 33 0.60 11.43 -1.68
C GLY A 33 0.91 12.57 -2.65
N GLY A 34 -0.10 13.26 -3.18
CA GLY A 34 0.07 14.41 -4.08
C GLY A 34 0.05 14.10 -5.58
N GLY A 35 -0.12 12.83 -5.98
CA GLY A 35 -0.20 12.43 -7.39
C GLY A 35 1.15 12.45 -8.12
N GLY A 36 1.17 11.89 -9.33
CA GLY A 36 2.35 11.89 -10.21
C GLY A 36 3.61 11.31 -9.54
N SER A 37 4.72 12.04 -9.61
CA SER A 37 6.02 11.64 -9.09
C SER A 37 6.07 11.56 -7.56
N ASP A 38 5.42 12.49 -6.87
CA ASP A 38 5.39 12.57 -5.40
C ASP A 38 4.55 11.46 -4.81
N GLY A 39 3.38 11.18 -5.41
CA GLY A 39 2.56 10.04 -5.03
C GLY A 39 3.29 8.70 -5.16
N ILE A 40 4.13 8.52 -6.20
CA ILE A 40 4.95 7.31 -6.35
C ILE A 40 6.03 7.22 -5.27
N LYS A 41 6.70 8.34 -4.93
CA LYS A 41 7.71 8.35 -3.86
C LYS A 41 7.07 8.04 -2.51
N PHE A 42 5.92 8.65 -2.22
CA PHE A 42 5.12 8.43 -1.03
C PHE A 42 4.73 6.96 -0.89
N THR A 43 4.11 6.40 -1.94
CA THR A 43 3.69 5.00 -2.00
C THR A 43 4.85 4.06 -1.67
N LYS A 44 6.02 4.27 -2.31
CA LYS A 44 7.23 3.47 -2.03
C LYS A 44 7.72 3.62 -0.59
N ARG A 45 7.66 4.83 -0.02
CA ARG A 45 8.08 5.10 1.36
C ARG A 45 7.18 4.38 2.37
N ILE A 46 5.86 4.49 2.21
CA ILE A 46 4.88 3.82 3.08
C ILE A 46 5.00 2.30 2.96
N ILE A 47 5.03 1.75 1.74
CA ILE A 47 5.19 0.30 1.51
C ILE A 47 6.49 -0.20 2.15
N LYS A 48 7.60 0.54 1.99
CA LYS A 48 8.88 0.19 2.61
C LYS A 48 8.82 0.20 4.13
N ALA A 49 8.21 1.22 4.70
CA ALA A 49 8.06 1.36 6.14
C ALA A 49 7.09 0.32 6.74
N ALA A 50 6.07 -0.11 5.98
CA ALA A 50 5.19 -1.23 6.33
C ALA A 50 5.88 -2.61 6.27
N GLY A 51 7.17 -2.67 5.93
CA GLY A 51 7.99 -3.90 5.97
C GLY A 51 8.52 -4.38 4.62
N TRP A 52 8.17 -3.71 3.51
CA TRP A 52 8.64 -4.10 2.18
C TRP A 52 10.09 -3.64 1.90
N ARG A 53 11.06 -4.54 2.07
CA ARG A 53 12.48 -4.20 1.86
C ARG A 53 12.96 -4.25 0.40
N TYR A 54 12.13 -4.69 -0.54
CA TYR A 54 12.56 -4.89 -1.91
C TYR A 54 12.37 -3.63 -2.79
N PRO A 55 13.29 -3.38 -3.74
CA PRO A 55 13.09 -2.30 -4.71
C PRO A 55 11.83 -2.56 -5.54
N SER A 56 11.18 -1.48 -6.01
CA SER A 56 9.94 -1.53 -6.82
C SER A 56 10.05 -2.34 -8.13
N ILE A 57 11.27 -2.75 -8.50
CA ILE A 57 11.54 -3.60 -9.66
C ILE A 57 11.28 -5.09 -9.37
N HIS A 58 11.29 -5.48 -8.09
CA HIS A 58 10.84 -6.81 -7.68
C HIS A 58 9.33 -6.81 -7.61
N GLY A 59 8.70 -7.43 -8.60
CA GLY A 59 7.26 -7.65 -8.58
C GLY A 59 6.83 -8.39 -7.30
N TYR A 60 5.71 -7.98 -6.72
CA TYR A 60 5.17 -8.53 -5.48
C TYR A 60 4.98 -10.06 -5.53
N ALA A 61 4.79 -10.62 -6.72
CA ALA A 61 4.76 -12.07 -6.99
C ALA A 61 6.01 -12.84 -6.52
N LYS A 62 7.18 -12.18 -6.37
CA LYS A 62 8.38 -12.83 -5.82
C LYS A 62 8.32 -13.05 -4.31
N ASN A 63 7.63 -12.17 -3.59
CA ASN A 63 7.49 -12.25 -2.13
C ASN A 63 6.05 -11.93 -1.73
N PRO A 64 5.08 -12.77 -2.14
CA PRO A 64 3.65 -12.48 -1.97
C PRO A 64 3.26 -12.40 -0.49
N GLN A 65 3.95 -13.12 0.38
CA GLN A 65 3.71 -13.16 1.82
C GLN A 65 4.11 -11.85 2.52
N GLN A 66 5.28 -11.31 2.18
CA GLN A 66 5.73 -10.01 2.69
C GLN A 66 4.89 -8.88 2.11
N ALA A 67 4.54 -8.95 0.81
CA ALA A 67 3.66 -7.98 0.18
C ALA A 67 2.30 -7.96 0.87
N ALA A 68 1.64 -9.11 1.00
CA ALA A 68 0.34 -9.21 1.64
C ALA A 68 0.35 -8.67 3.07
N THR A 69 1.41 -8.94 3.84
CA THR A 69 1.56 -8.42 5.21
C THR A 69 1.67 -6.89 5.22
N ALA A 70 2.56 -6.31 4.41
CA ALA A 70 2.76 -4.87 4.34
C ALA A 70 1.50 -4.15 3.85
N PHE A 71 0.88 -4.64 2.78
CA PHE A 71 -0.34 -4.07 2.24
C PHE A 71 -1.54 -4.24 3.18
N SER A 72 -1.62 -5.33 3.94
CA SER A 72 -2.67 -5.52 4.95
C SER A 72 -2.53 -4.53 6.12
N ALA A 73 -1.30 -4.24 6.56
CA ALA A 73 -1.06 -3.22 7.57
C ALA A 73 -1.49 -1.83 7.08
N ILE A 74 -1.14 -1.49 5.84
CA ILE A 74 -1.57 -0.23 5.20
C ILE A 74 -3.10 -0.17 5.08
N ARG A 75 -3.72 -1.26 4.63
CA ARG A 75 -5.18 -1.40 4.53
C ARG A 75 -5.87 -1.12 5.86
N ASP A 76 -5.37 -1.68 6.96
CA ASP A 76 -5.96 -1.53 8.29
C ASP A 76 -6.02 -0.06 8.70
N VAL A 77 -4.91 0.66 8.51
CA VAL A 77 -4.84 2.11 8.74
C VAL A 77 -5.81 2.87 7.83
N ILE A 78 -5.88 2.53 6.55
CA ILE A 78 -6.81 3.19 5.61
C ILE A 78 -8.27 2.94 6.02
N ASN A 79 -8.60 1.72 6.44
CA ASN A 79 -9.98 1.36 6.80
C ASN A 79 -10.43 2.08 8.08
N GLY A 80 -9.49 2.35 8.99
CA GLY A 80 -9.71 3.17 10.19
C GLY A 80 -9.80 4.67 9.93
N VAL A 81 -9.64 5.14 8.69
CA VAL A 81 -9.70 6.56 8.33
C VAL A 81 -10.78 6.80 7.29
N GLU A 82 -11.77 7.61 7.65
CA GLU A 82 -12.87 7.95 6.74
C GLU A 82 -12.45 8.95 5.65
N ASP A 83 -11.53 9.85 5.96
CA ASP A 83 -11.10 10.93 5.07
C ASP A 83 -9.85 10.57 4.26
N LYS A 84 -9.96 10.64 2.93
CA LYS A 84 -8.86 10.32 2.00
C LYS A 84 -7.64 11.22 2.19
N ALA A 85 -7.81 12.49 2.52
CA ALA A 85 -6.68 13.39 2.75
C ALA A 85 -6.01 13.10 4.09
N ALA A 86 -6.78 12.69 5.11
CA ALA A 86 -6.25 12.26 6.40
C ALA A 86 -5.52 10.91 6.33
N VAL A 87 -5.85 10.03 5.37
CA VAL A 87 -5.17 8.74 5.18
C VAL A 87 -3.67 8.91 5.00
N ALA A 88 -3.23 9.85 4.14
CA ALA A 88 -1.81 10.10 3.92
C ALA A 88 -1.11 10.49 5.23
N ALA A 89 -1.67 11.49 5.92
CA ALA A 89 -1.12 11.96 7.19
C ALA A 89 -1.09 10.85 8.25
N LYS A 90 -2.12 9.98 8.31
CA LYS A 90 -2.18 8.87 9.24
C LYS A 90 -1.16 7.78 8.93
N LEU A 91 -0.97 7.46 7.65
CA LEU A 91 0.05 6.51 7.19
C LEU A 91 1.45 7.03 7.45
N GLU A 92 1.73 8.31 7.21
CA GLU A 92 3.00 8.91 7.58
C GLU A 92 3.20 8.92 9.10
N ALA A 93 2.18 9.29 9.86
CA ALA A 93 2.23 9.24 11.32
C ALA A 93 2.28 7.82 11.89
N ALA A 94 1.94 6.78 11.13
CA ALA A 94 2.03 5.39 11.57
C ALA A 94 3.35 4.72 11.16
N PHE A 95 3.89 5.08 9.99
CA PHE A 95 5.00 4.37 9.37
C PHE A 95 6.26 5.23 9.16
N VAL A 96 6.13 6.56 9.10
CA VAL A 96 7.21 7.49 8.72
C VAL A 96 7.73 8.33 9.89
N THR A 97 6.92 8.51 10.94
CA THR A 97 7.19 9.30 12.15
C THR A 97 8.39 8.86 13.00
N GLU A 98 9.11 7.79 12.67
CA GLU A 98 10.23 7.28 13.47
C GLU A 98 11.62 7.82 13.02
N LEU A 99 11.66 9.08 12.56
CA LEU A 99 12.91 9.78 12.22
C LEU A 99 12.90 11.20 12.78
N GLU A 100 12.93 11.32 14.10
CA GLU A 100 13.57 12.44 14.82
C GLU A 100 14.39 11.88 15.99
#